data_AF-A0A925D530-F1
#
_entry.id   AF-A0A925D530-F1
#
_cell.length_a   1.000
_cell.length_b   1.000
_cell.length_c   1.000
_cell.angle_alpha   90.00
_cell.angle_beta   90.00
_cell.angle_gamma   90.00
#
_symmetry.space_group_name_H-M   'P 1'
#
loop_
_entity.id
_entity.type
_entity.pdbx_description
1 polymer ?
#
loop_
_entity_poly.entity_id
_entity_poly.type
_entity_poly.pdbx_seq_one_letter_code
_entity_poly.pdbx_strand_id
1 'polypeptide(L)'
;MATLAESLVSSTSRPLLLRMRPDLTARRHRYHGRTFWVVKEPVGLNYFRFHEEEYAILGMLDGRTSLEEIKDQFEQQYAPQKITYHDLLQFVGMLHRSGLVISEASGQGKQLVKRRDEKKWRELRGKLSNVFALRFRGVDPERFLNWLYKYTGWFFTWPAVLCVMLIGLCALALVGVNFATFQSRLPTFHEFFGPKNWFYLGITMATVKVLHEFGHGLSCKHFGGECHELGAMMLVFTPALY
;
A
#
# COMPACT_ATOMS: atom_id res chain seq x y z
N MET A 1 23.68 23.46 27.60
CA MET A 1 25.14 23.37 27.39
C MET A 1 25.55 22.01 27.92
N ALA A 2 26.08 21.13 27.07
CA ALA A 2 26.48 19.79 27.49
C ALA A 2 27.65 19.89 28.48
N THR A 3 27.58 19.17 29.59
CA THR A 3 28.63 19.21 30.62
C THR A 3 29.80 18.31 30.20
N LEU A 4 31.03 18.62 30.65
CA LEU A 4 32.22 17.80 30.37
C LEU A 4 32.05 16.33 30.77
N ALA A 5 31.20 16.04 31.77
CA ALA A 5 30.83 14.69 32.18
C ALA A 5 30.02 13.93 31.10
N GLU A 6 29.11 14.60 30.38
CA GLU A 6 28.35 13.99 29.28
C GLU A 6 29.24 13.65 28.07
N SER A 7 30.35 14.39 27.87
CA SER A 7 31.29 14.11 26.77
C SER A 7 32.10 12.81 26.94
N LEU A 8 32.23 12.31 28.18
CA LEU A 8 33.02 11.12 28.55
C LEU A 8 32.21 9.81 28.49
N VAL A 9 30.88 9.92 28.41
CA VAL A 9 29.99 8.76 28.27
C VAL A 9 30.07 8.25 26.82
N SER A 10 30.31 6.94 26.65
CA SER A 10 30.33 6.29 25.33
C SER A 10 29.09 6.69 24.54
N SER A 11 29.27 6.97 23.24
CA SER A 11 28.14 7.34 22.37
C SER A 11 26.99 6.32 22.36
N THR A 12 27.27 5.07 22.75
CA THR A 12 26.31 3.95 22.85
C THR A 12 25.47 3.97 24.12
N SER A 13 25.97 4.54 25.22
CA SER A 13 25.27 4.63 26.50
C SER A 13 24.49 5.93 26.69
N ARG A 14 24.54 6.83 25.69
CA ARG A 14 23.67 8.01 25.66
C ARG A 14 22.25 7.60 25.25
N PRO A 15 21.22 8.22 25.85
CA PRO A 15 19.84 7.95 25.50
C PRO A 15 19.59 8.36 24.04
N LEU A 16 18.97 7.46 23.27
CA LEU A 16 18.51 7.80 21.93
C LEU A 16 17.25 8.65 22.05
N LEU A 17 17.34 9.94 21.69
CA LEU A 17 16.18 10.84 21.56
C LEU A 17 15.36 10.52 20.29
N LEU A 18 15.08 9.24 20.08
CA LEU A 18 14.29 8.69 18.99
C LEU A 18 13.16 7.86 19.57
N ARG A 19 11.94 8.18 19.17
CA ARG A 19 10.73 7.53 19.64
C ARG A 19 9.93 6.98 18.47
N MET A 20 9.33 5.80 18.62
CA MET A 20 8.36 5.28 17.67
C MET A 20 7.18 6.25 17.51
N ARG A 21 6.83 6.56 16.26
CA ARG A 21 5.74 7.49 15.97
C ARG A 21 4.39 6.87 16.44
N PRO A 22 3.57 7.60 17.21
CA PRO A 22 2.40 7.03 17.89
C PRO A 22 1.20 6.73 16.98
N ASP A 23 1.21 7.20 15.74
CA ASP A 23 0.14 6.98 14.75
C ASP A 23 0.34 5.73 13.89
N LEU A 24 1.46 5.01 14.08
CA LEU A 24 1.72 3.76 13.39
C LEU A 24 0.78 2.67 13.89
N THR A 25 0.14 1.98 12.95
CA THR A 25 -0.68 0.81 13.27
C THR A 25 0.05 -0.45 12.84
N ALA A 26 0.24 -1.40 13.75
CA ALA A 26 0.90 -2.66 13.48
C ALA A 26 -0.08 -3.84 13.56
N ARG A 27 0.00 -4.77 12.61
CA ARG A 27 -0.76 -6.03 12.65
C ARG A 27 0.16 -7.23 12.45
N ARG A 28 -0.09 -8.29 13.21
CA ARG A 28 0.62 -9.57 13.09
C ARG A 28 0.02 -10.38 11.93
N HIS A 29 0.84 -10.74 10.96
CA HIS A 29 0.48 -11.59 9.82
C HIS A 29 1.31 -12.88 9.86
N ARG A 30 0.63 -14.03 9.70
CA ARG A 30 1.30 -15.34 9.56
C ARG A 30 1.27 -15.74 8.09
N TYR A 31 2.45 -15.90 7.48
CA TYR A 31 2.59 -16.24 6.07
C TYR A 31 3.58 -17.39 5.91
N HIS A 32 3.17 -18.48 5.25
CA HIS A 32 3.95 -19.71 5.08
C HIS A 32 4.66 -20.19 6.36
N GLY A 33 3.94 -20.19 7.50
CA GLY A 33 4.46 -20.66 8.78
C GLY A 33 5.38 -19.68 9.52
N ARG A 34 5.80 -18.59 8.90
CA ARG A 34 6.58 -17.51 9.53
C ARG A 34 5.69 -16.34 9.93
N THR A 35 5.99 -15.74 11.07
CA THR A 35 5.28 -14.58 11.60
C THR A 35 5.98 -13.29 11.17
N PHE A 36 5.21 -12.31 10.73
CA PHE A 36 5.68 -10.96 10.44
C PHE A 36 4.76 -9.92 11.05
N TRP A 37 5.33 -8.77 11.40
CA TRP A 37 4.59 -7.57 11.77
C TRP A 37 4.52 -6.64 10.56
N VAL A 38 3.31 -6.28 10.15
CA VAL A 38 3.08 -5.28 9.11
C VAL A 38 2.74 -3.97 9.78
N VAL A 39 3.64 -2.99 9.68
CA VAL A 39 3.48 -1.64 10.21
C VAL A 39 3.03 -0.73 9.08
N LYS A 40 1.84 -0.15 9.24
CA LYS A 40 1.26 0.82 8.32
C LYS A 40 1.62 2.23 8.78
N GLU A 41 2.23 2.98 7.88
CA GLU A 41 2.50 4.41 8.05
C GLU A 41 1.37 5.20 7.36
N PRO A 42 0.49 5.88 8.11
CA PRO A 42 -0.79 6.37 7.59
C PRO A 42 -0.65 7.61 6.68
N VAL A 43 0.43 8.39 6.77
CA VAL A 43 0.54 9.64 6.01
C VAL A 43 1.10 9.42 4.62
N GLY A 44 2.08 8.54 4.48
CA GLY A 44 2.68 8.15 3.20
C GLY A 44 2.09 6.88 2.60
N LEU A 45 1.14 6.21 3.27
CA LEU A 45 0.51 4.95 2.86
C LEU A 45 1.54 3.85 2.57
N ASN A 46 2.65 3.86 3.31
CA ASN A 46 3.71 2.87 3.17
C ASN A 46 3.48 1.73 4.15
N TYR A 47 3.72 0.51 3.69
CA TYR A 47 3.65 -0.70 4.50
C TYR A 47 5.06 -1.25 4.67
N PHE A 48 5.48 -1.40 5.92
CA PHE A 48 6.75 -1.99 6.28
C PHE A 48 6.52 -3.34 6.91
N ARG A 49 7.31 -4.33 6.49
CA ARG A 49 7.25 -5.68 7.03
C ARG A 49 8.47 -5.89 7.90
N PHE A 50 8.22 -6.23 9.16
CA PHE A 50 9.24 -6.51 10.15
C PHE A 50 9.11 -7.95 10.63
N HIS A 51 10.25 -8.53 10.98
CA HIS A 51 10.31 -9.72 11.81
C HIS A 51 9.89 -9.41 13.25
N GLU A 52 9.69 -10.44 14.07
CA GLU A 52 9.24 -10.29 15.46
C GLU A 52 10.29 -9.56 16.30
N GLU A 53 11.55 -9.93 16.08
CA GLU A 53 12.76 -9.31 16.63
C GLU A 53 12.92 -7.82 16.24
N GLU A 54 12.72 -7.48 14.97
CA GLU A 54 12.85 -6.10 14.47
C GLU A 54 11.73 -5.20 15.00
N TYR A 55 10.51 -5.75 15.10
CA TYR A 55 9.37 -5.03 15.66
C TYR A 55 9.55 -4.77 17.17
N ALA A 56 10.17 -5.69 17.91
CA ALA A 56 10.50 -5.47 19.31
C ALA A 56 11.50 -4.31 19.49
N ILE A 57 12.56 -4.25 18.68
CA ILE A 57 13.50 -3.12 18.68
C ILE A 57 12.78 -1.79 18.41
N LEU A 58 11.86 -1.77 17.42
CA LEU A 58 11.05 -0.58 17.15
C LEU A 58 10.20 -0.17 18.37
N GLY A 59 9.65 -1.14 19.11
CA GLY A 59 8.88 -0.91 20.34
C GLY A 59 9.71 -0.44 21.53
N MET A 60 11.01 -0.77 21.57
CA MET A 60 11.96 -0.30 22.60
C MET A 60 12.38 1.16 22.41
N LEU A 61 12.14 1.76 21.23
CA LEU A 61 12.45 3.16 20.96
C LEU A 61 11.40 4.09 21.57
N ASP A 62 11.62 4.47 22.82
CA ASP A 62 10.75 5.34 23.62
C ASP A 62 11.26 6.80 23.74
N GLY A 63 12.47 7.08 23.26
CA GLY A 63 13.14 8.38 23.36
C GLY A 63 14.07 8.53 24.57
N ARG A 64 14.17 7.50 25.42
CA ARG A 64 14.99 7.51 26.65
C ARG A 64 16.00 6.37 26.72
N THR A 65 15.71 5.26 26.04
CA THR A 65 16.55 4.06 26.05
C THR A 65 17.82 4.28 25.22
N SER A 66 18.96 3.81 25.72
CA SER A 66 20.26 3.84 25.03
C SER A 66 20.44 2.66 24.06
N LEU A 67 21.42 2.72 23.15
CA LEU A 67 21.72 1.62 22.22
C LEU A 67 22.18 0.35 22.95
N GLU A 68 22.91 0.54 24.06
CA GLU A 68 23.40 -0.56 24.90
C GLU A 68 22.24 -1.27 25.60
N GLU A 69 21.32 -0.54 26.22
CA GLU A 69 20.12 -1.12 26.84
C GLU A 69 19.23 -1.85 25.83
N ILE A 70 19.05 -1.30 24.62
CA ILE A 70 18.28 -1.97 23.55
C ILE A 70 18.94 -3.29 23.18
N LYS A 71 20.27 -3.30 23.03
CA LYS A 71 21.02 -4.52 22.71
C LYS A 71 20.89 -5.56 23.83
N ASP A 72 21.09 -5.16 25.08
CA ASP A 72 21.03 -6.07 26.22
C ASP A 72 19.62 -6.65 26.40
N GLN A 73 18.58 -5.83 26.25
CA GLN A 73 17.19 -6.30 26.28
C GLN A 73 16.89 -7.25 25.11
N PHE A 74 17.39 -6.95 23.92
CA PHE A 74 17.23 -7.80 22.74
C PHE A 74 17.87 -9.18 22.95
N GLU A 75 19.12 -9.23 23.40
CA GLU A 75 19.85 -10.48 23.65
C GLU A 75 19.22 -11.31 24.78
N GLN A 76 18.63 -10.66 25.79
CA GLN A 76 17.87 -11.35 26.85
C GLN A 76 16.56 -11.96 26.33
N GLN A 77 15.82 -11.24 25.49
CA GLN A 77 14.51 -11.68 25.03
C GLN A 77 14.57 -12.71 23.88
N TYR A 78 15.61 -12.66 23.05
CA TYR A 78 15.73 -13.47 21.83
C TYR A 78 16.95 -14.40 21.80
N ALA A 79 17.49 -14.79 22.97
CA ALA A 79 18.59 -15.75 23.07
C ALA A 79 18.28 -17.06 22.27
N PRO A 80 19.21 -17.59 21.46
CA PRO A 80 20.63 -17.28 21.36
C PRO A 80 21.01 -16.24 20.28
N GLN A 81 20.05 -15.51 19.70
CA GLN A 81 20.35 -14.49 18.69
C GLN A 81 21.11 -13.33 19.33
N LYS A 82 22.14 -12.84 18.63
CA LYS A 82 22.95 -11.69 19.04
C LYS A 82 22.92 -10.63 17.95
N ILE A 83 22.93 -9.36 18.35
CA ILE A 83 22.91 -8.21 17.43
C ILE A 83 24.16 -7.36 17.64
N THR A 84 24.78 -6.92 16.55
CA THR A 84 25.92 -6.00 16.65
C THR A 84 25.44 -4.56 16.78
N TYR A 85 26.24 -3.70 17.40
CA TYR A 85 25.95 -2.26 17.47
C TYR A 85 25.83 -1.61 16.08
N HIS A 86 26.61 -2.11 15.11
CA HIS A 86 26.56 -1.64 13.73
C HIS A 86 25.20 -1.92 13.10
N ASP A 87 24.69 -3.14 13.22
CA ASP A 87 23.40 -3.55 12.66
C ASP A 87 22.26 -2.78 13.32
N LEU A 88 22.32 -2.60 14.64
CA LEU A 88 21.34 -1.80 15.38
C LEU A 88 21.33 -0.34 14.91
N LEU A 89 22.50 0.28 14.74
CA LEU A 89 22.60 1.66 14.25
C LEU A 89 22.10 1.79 12.80
N GLN A 90 22.41 0.81 11.94
CA GLN A 90 21.92 0.76 10.56
C GLN A 90 20.39 0.63 10.53
N PHE A 91 19.82 -0.21 11.38
CA PHE A 91 18.38 -0.40 11.52
C PHE A 91 17.69 0.87 12.00
N VAL A 92 18.18 1.50 13.07
CA VAL A 92 17.68 2.79 13.58
C VAL A 92 17.78 3.88 12.50
N GLY A 93 18.88 3.92 11.75
CA GLY A 93 19.05 4.83 10.61
C GLY A 93 18.04 4.59 9.49
N MET A 94 17.69 3.32 9.22
CA MET A 94 16.63 2.96 8.27
C MET A 94 15.26 3.41 8.77
N LEU A 95 14.91 3.17 10.03
CA LEU A 95 13.65 3.61 10.65
C LEU A 95 13.48 5.14 10.59
N HIS A 96 14.56 5.88 10.81
CA HIS A 96 14.54 7.34 10.73
C HIS A 96 14.38 7.84 9.29
N ARG A 97 15.01 7.17 8.30
CA ARG A 97 14.85 7.51 6.87
C ARG A 97 13.45 7.15 6.34
N SER A 98 12.83 6.09 6.84
CA SER A 98 11.47 5.67 6.48
C SER A 98 10.38 6.49 7.17
N GLY A 99 10.73 7.33 8.16
CA GLY A 99 9.78 8.19 8.87
C GLY A 99 8.95 7.46 9.93
N LEU A 100 9.40 6.29 10.37
CA LEU A 100 8.75 5.48 11.41
C LEU A 100 9.09 5.94 12.82
N VAL A 101 10.20 6.66 12.99
CA VAL A 101 10.63 7.23 14.28
C VAL A 101 10.75 8.74 14.20
N ILE A 102 10.38 9.41 15.27
CA ILE A 102 10.49 10.86 15.45
C ILE A 102 11.66 11.14 16.39
N SER A 103 12.44 12.17 16.08
CA SER A 103 13.47 12.65 16.99
C SER A 103 12.93 13.79 17.85
N GLU A 104 13.13 13.70 19.16
CA GLU A 104 12.78 14.78 20.10
C GLU A 104 13.84 15.90 20.13
N ALA A 105 14.94 15.74 19.39
CA ALA A 105 15.95 16.78 19.24
C ALA A 105 15.39 17.97 18.46
N SER A 106 15.25 19.11 19.15
CA SER A 106 14.81 20.38 18.55
C SER A 106 15.73 20.81 17.39
N GLY A 107 15.13 21.32 16.29
CA GLY A 107 15.86 21.93 15.17
C GLY A 107 15.91 21.14 13.85
N GLN A 108 15.41 19.89 13.78
CA GLN A 108 15.47 19.09 12.54
C GLN A 108 14.38 19.38 11.48
N GLY A 109 13.40 20.25 11.79
CA GLY A 109 12.30 20.56 10.87
C GLY A 109 12.78 21.06 9.49
N LYS A 110 13.84 21.88 9.44
CA LYS A 110 14.39 22.39 8.17
C LYS A 110 15.00 21.27 7.31
N GLN A 111 15.63 20.28 7.94
CA GLN A 111 16.26 19.16 7.23
C GLN A 111 15.22 18.15 6.71
N LEU A 112 14.13 17.95 7.46
CA LEU A 112 12.98 17.17 7.01
C LEU A 112 12.27 17.81 5.81
N VAL A 113 12.07 19.14 5.83
CA VAL A 113 11.48 19.88 4.69
C VAL A 113 12.36 19.77 3.45
N LYS A 114 13.68 20.00 3.56
CA LYS A 114 14.61 19.87 2.43
C LYS A 114 14.56 18.47 1.79
N ARG A 115 14.53 17.41 2.62
CA ARG A 115 14.41 16.02 2.14
C ARG A 115 13.08 15.75 1.43
N ARG A 116 11.98 16.30 1.96
CA ARG A 116 10.66 16.20 1.32
C ARG A 116 10.67 16.83 -0.07
N ASP A 117 11.27 18.00 -0.20
CA ASP A 117 11.31 18.74 -1.46
C ASP A 117 12.21 18.04 -2.49
N GLU A 118 13.35 17.46 -2.06
CA GLU A 118 14.20 16.62 -2.92
C GLU A 118 13.50 15.32 -3.36
N LYS A 119 12.69 14.69 -2.49
CA LYS A 119 11.91 13.49 -2.82
C LYS A 119 10.82 13.83 -3.84
N LYS A 120 10.07 14.92 -3.63
CA LYS A 120 9.09 15.42 -4.60
C LYS A 120 9.71 15.71 -5.96
N TRP A 121 10.88 16.36 -5.99
CA TRP A 121 11.59 16.64 -7.24
C TRP A 121 12.03 15.38 -7.97
N ARG A 122 12.51 14.37 -7.24
CA ARG A 122 12.86 13.05 -7.81
C ARG A 122 11.63 12.31 -8.34
N GLU A 123 10.53 12.31 -7.60
CA GLU A 123 9.27 11.73 -8.05
C GLU A 123 8.73 12.43 -9.31
N LEU A 124 8.78 13.76 -9.36
CA LEU A 124 8.36 14.53 -10.53
C LEU A 124 9.24 14.24 -11.76
N ARG A 125 10.57 14.19 -11.61
CA ARG A 125 11.46 13.79 -12.71
C ARG A 125 11.22 12.35 -13.15
N GLY A 126 10.99 11.43 -12.21
CA GLY A 126 10.66 10.04 -12.50
C GLY A 126 9.33 9.88 -13.25
N LYS A 127 8.32 10.71 -12.94
CA LYS A 127 7.06 10.76 -13.68
C LYS A 127 7.25 11.27 -15.11
N LEU A 128 8.15 12.24 -15.31
CA LEU A 128 8.46 12.77 -16.64
C LEU A 128 9.31 11.80 -17.48
N SER A 129 10.22 11.03 -16.86
CA SER A 129 11.02 10.04 -17.58
C SER A 129 10.24 8.77 -17.95
N ASN A 130 9.14 8.47 -17.26
CA ASN A 130 8.25 7.35 -17.54
C ASN A 130 7.03 7.78 -18.38
N VAL A 131 7.27 8.32 -19.59
CA VAL A 131 6.20 8.65 -20.55
C VAL A 131 5.34 7.41 -20.89
N PHE A 132 5.93 6.21 -20.84
CA PHE A 132 5.23 4.92 -21.07
C PHE A 132 4.50 4.35 -19.85
N ALA A 133 4.52 5.05 -18.71
CA ALA A 133 3.88 4.66 -17.47
C ALA A 133 3.45 5.90 -16.68
N LEU A 134 2.77 6.84 -17.35
CA LEU A 134 2.19 8.01 -16.70
C LEU A 134 1.09 7.52 -15.75
N ARG A 135 1.45 7.37 -14.47
CA ARG A 135 0.52 7.09 -13.38
C ARG A 135 -0.10 8.40 -12.92
N PHE A 136 -1.32 8.67 -13.37
CA PHE A 136 -2.14 9.70 -12.78
C PHE A 136 -2.65 9.18 -11.44
N ARG A 137 -1.99 9.59 -10.35
CA ARG A 137 -2.48 9.38 -8.97
C ARG A 137 -3.79 10.14 -8.87
N GLY A 138 -4.90 9.44 -9.05
CA GLY A 138 -6.23 10.05 -9.05
C GLY A 138 -6.72 10.35 -7.63
N VAL A 139 -7.95 10.86 -7.59
CA VAL A 139 -8.70 11.25 -6.41
C VAL A 139 -8.79 10.06 -5.46
N ASP A 140 -8.59 10.30 -4.16
CA ASP A 140 -8.82 9.30 -3.11
C ASP A 140 -10.29 8.81 -3.17
N PRO A 141 -10.52 7.58 -3.66
CA PRO A 141 -11.86 7.09 -3.91
C PRO A 141 -12.49 6.50 -2.66
N GLU A 142 -11.76 6.47 -1.54
CA GLU A 142 -12.17 5.77 -0.34
C GLU A 142 -13.53 6.28 0.17
N ARG A 143 -13.79 7.59 0.07
CA ARG A 143 -15.09 8.18 0.44
C ARG A 143 -16.24 7.70 -0.44
N PHE A 144 -16.01 7.63 -1.75
CA PHE A 144 -17.02 7.15 -2.71
C PHE A 144 -17.23 5.64 -2.58
N LEU A 145 -16.16 4.87 -2.43
CA LEU A 145 -16.21 3.43 -2.13
C LEU A 145 -16.89 3.17 -0.78
N ASN A 146 -16.69 4.03 0.22
CA ASN A 146 -17.38 3.97 1.50
C ASN A 146 -18.89 4.12 1.36
N TRP A 147 -19.32 5.13 0.62
CA TRP A 147 -20.72 5.34 0.30
C TRP A 147 -21.31 4.19 -0.53
N LEU A 148 -20.63 3.78 -1.61
CA LEU A 148 -21.10 2.73 -2.52
C LEU A 148 -21.20 1.37 -1.82
N TYR A 149 -20.20 1.02 -0.99
CA TYR A 149 -20.19 -0.23 -0.23
C TYR A 149 -21.39 -0.38 0.71
N LYS A 150 -21.93 0.72 1.25
CA LYS A 150 -23.16 0.68 2.07
C LYS A 150 -24.34 0.08 1.30
N TYR A 151 -24.40 0.31 -0.01
CA TYR A 151 -25.46 -0.20 -0.89
C TYR A 151 -25.07 -1.52 -1.54
N THR A 152 -23.79 -1.73 -1.86
CA THR A 152 -23.31 -2.91 -2.60
C THR A 152 -22.80 -4.04 -1.72
N GLY A 153 -22.71 -3.86 -0.40
CA GLY A 153 -22.25 -4.89 0.55
C GLY A 153 -23.05 -6.20 0.48
N TRP A 154 -24.31 -6.14 0.06
CA TRP A 154 -25.16 -7.33 -0.16
C TRP A 154 -24.67 -8.25 -1.28
N PHE A 155 -23.90 -7.74 -2.25
CA PHE A 155 -23.48 -8.49 -3.44
C PHE A 155 -22.44 -9.55 -3.10
N PHE A 156 -21.68 -9.31 -2.02
CA PHE A 156 -20.68 -10.24 -1.49
C PHE A 156 -21.29 -11.30 -0.56
N THR A 157 -22.62 -11.32 -0.39
CA THR A 157 -23.28 -12.35 0.40
C THR A 157 -23.42 -13.65 -0.39
N TRP A 158 -23.33 -14.80 0.29
CA TRP A 158 -23.49 -16.12 -0.33
C TRP A 158 -24.78 -16.27 -1.18
N PRO A 159 -25.95 -15.77 -0.75
CA PRO A 159 -27.16 -15.82 -1.57
C PRO A 159 -27.02 -15.04 -2.89
N ALA A 160 -26.43 -13.84 -2.86
CA ALA A 160 -26.26 -13.02 -4.06
C ALA A 160 -25.29 -13.67 -5.05
N VAL A 161 -24.16 -14.21 -4.56
CA VAL A 161 -23.19 -14.95 -5.39
C VAL A 161 -23.85 -16.16 -6.05
N LEU A 162 -24.64 -16.93 -5.30
CA LEU A 162 -25.34 -18.10 -5.84
C LEU A 162 -26.37 -17.71 -6.91
N CYS A 163 -27.15 -16.64 -6.68
CA CYS A 163 -28.09 -16.13 -7.69
C CYS A 163 -27.36 -15.69 -8.97
N VAL A 164 -26.24 -14.97 -8.88
CA VAL A 164 -25.46 -14.54 -10.05
C VAL A 164 -24.88 -15.75 -10.79
N MET A 165 -24.36 -16.74 -10.07
CA MET A 165 -23.87 -17.99 -10.66
C MET A 165 -24.97 -18.74 -11.40
N LEU A 166 -26.17 -18.85 -10.82
CA LEU A 166 -27.31 -19.48 -11.48
C LEU A 166 -27.74 -18.73 -12.75
N ILE A 167 -27.83 -17.40 -12.70
CA ILE A 167 -28.14 -16.58 -13.87
C ILE A 167 -27.08 -16.79 -14.97
N GLY A 168 -25.80 -16.82 -14.60
CA GLY A 168 -24.70 -17.09 -15.52
C GLY A 168 -24.79 -18.48 -16.16
N LEU A 169 -25.11 -19.50 -15.37
CA LEU A 169 -25.34 -20.87 -15.86
C LEU A 169 -26.54 -20.94 -16.81
N CYS A 170 -27.65 -20.26 -16.48
CA CYS A 170 -28.82 -20.17 -17.36
C CYS A 170 -28.48 -19.48 -18.69
N ALA A 171 -27.71 -18.39 -18.64
CA ALA A 171 -27.27 -17.68 -19.85
C ALA A 171 -26.35 -18.57 -20.72
N LEU A 172 -25.39 -19.26 -20.12
CA LEU A 172 -24.52 -20.22 -20.82
C LEU A 172 -25.31 -21.37 -21.43
N ALA A 173 -26.27 -21.93 -20.70
CA ALA A 173 -27.17 -22.96 -21.20
C ALA A 173 -28.00 -22.46 -22.40
N LEU A 174 -28.52 -21.23 -22.32
CA LEU A 174 -29.30 -20.62 -23.40
C LEU A 174 -28.45 -20.45 -24.67
N VAL A 175 -27.20 -20.00 -24.53
CA VAL A 175 -26.24 -19.88 -25.65
C VAL A 175 -25.89 -21.26 -26.22
N GLY A 176 -25.71 -22.27 -25.36
CA GLY A 176 -25.44 -23.65 -25.80
C GLY A 176 -26.60 -24.26 -26.59
N VAL A 177 -27.85 -24.06 -26.12
CA VAL A 177 -29.05 -24.57 -26.80
C VAL A 177 -29.34 -23.82 -28.09
N ASN A 178 -29.17 -22.49 -28.10
CA ASN A 178 -29.49 -21.63 -29.25
C ASN A 178 -28.23 -21.20 -30.01
N PHE A 179 -27.23 -22.06 -30.10
CA PHE A 179 -25.92 -21.69 -30.65
C PHE A 179 -25.99 -21.19 -32.10
N ALA A 180 -26.82 -21.83 -32.95
CA ALA A 180 -27.00 -21.41 -34.34
C ALA A 180 -27.65 -20.01 -34.46
N THR A 181 -28.65 -19.71 -33.62
CA THR A 181 -29.28 -18.40 -33.54
C THR A 181 -28.33 -17.35 -32.99
N PHE A 182 -27.51 -17.71 -32.00
CA PHE A 182 -26.49 -16.82 -31.45
C PHE A 182 -25.43 -16.47 -32.51
N GLN A 183 -24.93 -17.46 -33.25
CA GLN A 183 -23.95 -17.25 -34.31
C GLN A 183 -24.49 -16.39 -35.46
N SER A 184 -25.74 -16.61 -35.88
CA SER A 184 -26.36 -15.82 -36.95
C SER A 184 -26.70 -14.37 -36.55
N ARG A 185 -26.81 -14.09 -35.25
CA ARG A 185 -27.05 -12.75 -34.71
C ARG A 185 -25.77 -11.99 -34.34
N LEU A 186 -24.61 -12.65 -34.37
CA LEU A 186 -23.34 -12.00 -34.14
C LEU A 186 -22.96 -11.14 -35.37
N PRO A 187 -22.76 -9.82 -35.19
CA PRO A 187 -22.29 -8.97 -36.28
C PRO A 187 -20.89 -9.40 -36.72
N THR A 188 -20.59 -9.16 -37.99
CA THR A 188 -19.26 -9.46 -38.51
C THR A 188 -18.21 -8.56 -37.84
N PHE A 189 -16.97 -9.04 -37.68
CA PHE A 189 -15.88 -8.28 -37.04
C PHE A 189 -15.68 -6.89 -37.68
N HIS A 190 -15.91 -6.75 -38.99
CA HIS A 190 -15.76 -5.50 -39.72
C HIS A 190 -16.87 -4.49 -39.42
N GLU A 191 -18.10 -4.94 -39.16
CA GLU A 191 -19.20 -4.07 -38.72
C GLU A 191 -19.00 -3.63 -37.27
N PHE A 192 -18.48 -4.52 -36.43
CA PHE A 192 -18.18 -4.21 -35.03
C PHE A 192 -17.11 -3.11 -34.90
N PHE A 193 -15.98 -3.24 -35.61
CA PHE A 193 -14.89 -2.25 -35.62
C PHE A 193 -15.06 -1.13 -36.67
N GLY A 194 -16.27 -0.95 -37.20
CA GLY A 194 -16.54 0.12 -38.14
C GLY A 194 -16.26 1.52 -37.55
N PRO A 195 -15.81 2.49 -38.36
CA PRO A 195 -15.43 3.82 -37.86
C PRO A 195 -16.55 4.57 -37.13
N LYS A 196 -17.82 4.29 -37.45
CA LYS A 196 -18.99 4.84 -36.75
C LYS A 196 -19.15 4.31 -35.32
N ASN A 197 -18.72 3.07 -35.08
CA ASN A 197 -18.85 2.41 -33.78
C ASN A 197 -17.68 2.71 -32.84
N TRP A 198 -16.60 3.30 -33.35
CA TRP A 198 -15.38 3.51 -32.59
C TRP A 198 -15.57 4.43 -31.38
N PHE A 199 -16.41 5.46 -31.53
CA PHE A 199 -16.78 6.34 -30.42
C PHE A 199 -17.56 5.58 -29.33
N TYR A 200 -18.56 4.79 -29.71
CA TYR A 200 -19.36 3.97 -28.79
C TYR A 200 -18.52 2.89 -28.11
N LEU A 201 -17.61 2.24 -28.85
CA LEU A 201 -16.67 1.25 -28.32
C LEU A 201 -15.72 1.88 -27.31
N GLY A 202 -15.16 3.06 -27.61
CA GLY A 202 -14.28 3.79 -26.70
C GLY A 202 -14.96 4.13 -25.37
N ILE A 203 -16.18 4.68 -25.42
CA ILE A 203 -16.97 5.01 -24.21
C ILE A 203 -17.33 3.74 -23.44
N THR A 204 -17.76 2.69 -24.12
CA THR A 204 -18.16 1.43 -23.47
C THR A 204 -16.95 0.79 -22.78
N MET A 205 -15.80 0.72 -23.45
CA MET A 205 -14.58 0.16 -22.89
C MET A 205 -14.09 0.97 -21.68
N ALA A 206 -14.11 2.31 -21.78
CA ALA A 206 -13.79 3.18 -20.65
C ALA A 206 -14.74 2.94 -19.47
N THR A 207 -16.04 2.88 -19.72
CA THR A 207 -17.07 2.65 -18.68
C THR A 207 -16.89 1.30 -18.01
N VAL A 208 -16.71 0.22 -18.78
CA VAL A 208 -16.50 -1.13 -18.26
C VAL A 208 -15.22 -1.18 -17.42
N LYS A 209 -14.13 -0.56 -17.87
CA LYS A 209 -12.89 -0.48 -17.11
C LYS A 209 -13.06 0.29 -15.81
N VAL A 210 -13.75 1.43 -15.83
CA VAL A 210 -14.05 2.19 -14.62
C VAL A 210 -14.84 1.33 -13.62
N LEU A 211 -15.90 0.66 -14.08
CA LEU A 211 -16.69 -0.25 -13.24
C LEU A 211 -15.88 -1.44 -12.70
N HIS A 212 -14.94 -1.96 -13.51
CA HIS A 212 -14.07 -3.05 -13.11
C HIS A 212 -13.10 -2.65 -11.98
N GLU A 213 -12.45 -1.50 -12.10
CA GLU A 213 -11.58 -1.00 -11.03
C GLU A 213 -12.38 -0.68 -9.76
N PHE A 214 -13.60 -0.15 -9.88
CA PHE A 214 -14.51 -0.02 -8.74
C PHE A 214 -14.88 -1.38 -8.13
N GLY A 215 -15.07 -2.42 -8.94
CA GLY A 215 -15.28 -3.78 -8.48
C GLY A 215 -14.09 -4.32 -7.68
N HIS A 216 -12.87 -4.06 -8.13
CA HIS A 216 -11.65 -4.37 -7.38
C HIS A 216 -11.57 -3.60 -6.07
N GLY A 217 -11.83 -2.29 -6.08
CA GLY A 217 -11.87 -1.45 -4.88
C GLY A 217 -12.90 -1.91 -3.85
N LEU A 218 -14.12 -2.24 -4.28
CA LEU A 218 -15.18 -2.77 -3.42
C LEU A 218 -14.81 -4.14 -2.83
N SER A 219 -14.22 -5.02 -3.65
CA SER A 219 -13.78 -6.34 -3.19
C SER A 219 -12.66 -6.22 -2.15
N CYS A 220 -11.64 -5.40 -2.42
CA CYS A 220 -10.56 -5.11 -1.48
C CYS A 220 -11.10 -4.63 -0.14
N LYS A 221 -12.11 -3.75 -0.19
CA LYS A 221 -12.76 -3.21 0.99
C LYS A 221 -13.57 -4.24 1.77
N HIS A 222 -14.30 -5.12 1.09
CA HIS A 222 -15.03 -6.21 1.74
C HIS A 222 -14.09 -7.12 2.55
N PHE A 223 -12.88 -7.38 2.04
CA PHE A 223 -11.85 -8.15 2.72
C PHE A 223 -11.00 -7.33 3.71
N GLY A 224 -11.38 -6.09 4.02
CA GLY A 224 -10.74 -5.24 5.04
C GLY A 224 -9.50 -4.49 4.57
N GLY A 225 -9.27 -4.39 3.25
CA GLY A 225 -8.27 -3.51 2.66
C GLY A 225 -8.80 -2.10 2.40
N GLU A 226 -7.89 -1.13 2.27
CA GLU A 226 -8.24 0.25 1.95
C GLU A 226 -7.55 0.64 0.64
N CYS A 227 -8.35 1.11 -0.34
CA CYS A 227 -7.87 1.58 -1.62
C CYS A 227 -7.88 3.11 -1.63
N HIS A 228 -6.67 3.70 -1.54
CA HIS A 228 -6.48 5.15 -1.47
C HIS A 228 -5.99 5.74 -2.79
N GLU A 229 -5.70 4.91 -3.79
CA GLU A 229 -5.27 5.34 -5.12
C GLU A 229 -6.11 4.60 -6.16
N LEU A 230 -6.95 5.34 -6.89
CA LEU A 230 -7.46 4.95 -8.21
C LEU A 230 -6.82 5.87 -9.23
N GLY A 231 -6.36 5.34 -10.35
CA GLY A 231 -5.60 6.09 -11.34
C GLY A 231 -5.80 5.59 -12.76
N ALA A 232 -5.29 6.40 -13.69
CA ALA A 232 -5.10 5.99 -15.07
C ALA A 232 -3.60 5.82 -15.33
N MET A 233 -3.23 4.68 -15.89
CA MET A 233 -1.91 4.37 -16.39
C MET A 233 -1.96 4.21 -17.91
N MET A 234 -1.20 5.02 -18.63
CA MET A 234 -1.01 4.81 -20.07
C MET A 234 0.10 3.78 -20.26
N LEU A 235 -0.25 2.54 -20.62
CA LEU A 235 0.70 1.48 -20.93
C LEU A 235 0.80 1.38 -22.46
N VAL A 236 1.92 1.86 -23.03
CA VAL A 236 2.18 1.83 -24.50
C VAL A 236 0.99 2.44 -25.28
N PHE A 237 0.62 3.67 -24.94
CA PHE A 237 -0.51 4.42 -25.52
C PHE A 237 -1.91 3.80 -25.32
N THR A 238 -2.02 2.68 -24.61
CA THR A 238 -3.30 2.10 -24.22
C THR A 238 -3.67 2.57 -22.82
N PRO A 239 -4.79 3.27 -22.61
CA PRO A 239 -5.22 3.66 -21.28
C PRO A 239 -5.67 2.41 -20.51
N ALA A 240 -4.96 2.11 -19.42
CA ALA A 240 -5.34 1.12 -18.43
C ALA A 240 -5.71 1.87 -17.15
N LEU A 241 -6.87 1.59 -16.59
CA LEU A 241 -7.22 2.05 -15.25
C LEU A 241 -6.62 1.08 -14.22
N TYR A 242 -6.32 1.59 -13.03
CA TYR A 242 -5.75 0.84 -11.90
C TYR A 242 -6.30 1.38 -10.58
#